data_AF-A0A9D8MR17-F1
#
_entry.id   AF-A0A9D8MR17-F1
#
_cell.length_a   1.000
_cell.length_b   1.000
_cell.length_c   1.000
_cell.angle_alpha   90.00
_cell.angle_beta   90.00
_cell.angle_gamma   90.00
#
_symmetry.space_group_name_H-M   'P 1'
#
loop_
_entity.id
_entity.type
_entity.pdbx_description
1 polymer ?
#
loop_
_entity_poly.entity_id
_entity_poly.type
_entity_poly.pdbx_seq_one_letter_code
_entity_poly.pdbx_strand_id
1 'polypeptide(L)'
;PHEHDFSGEWKSDEKGHWHECPEDGERGDEAEHDFEWTTITAPTRKTSGEERGVCKVCGYQTIRELPYSADGKDIINRIPLIYPLVGIPALILLFVVLQEISVVRRRKGK
;
A
#
# COMPACT_ATOMS: atom_id res chain seq x y z
N PRO A 1 -46.75 0.84 -22.43
CA PRO A 1 -45.74 0.23 -21.53
C PRO A 1 -45.12 -0.99 -22.22
N HIS A 2 -43.84 -0.90 -22.56
CA HIS A 2 -43.02 -2.06 -22.92
C HIS A 2 -42.19 -2.47 -21.70
N GLU A 3 -41.75 -3.72 -21.69
CA GLU A 3 -40.89 -4.29 -20.66
C GLU A 3 -39.45 -4.22 -21.18
N HIS A 4 -38.54 -3.65 -20.40
CA HIS A 4 -37.13 -3.57 -20.81
C HIS A 4 -36.43 -4.89 -20.50
N ASP A 5 -35.77 -5.44 -21.51
CA ASP A 5 -34.92 -6.63 -21.38
C ASP A 5 -33.45 -6.21 -21.23
N PHE A 6 -32.87 -6.48 -20.06
CA PHE A 6 -31.47 -6.22 -19.73
C PHE A 6 -30.63 -7.51 -19.68
N SER A 7 -31.06 -8.59 -20.32
CA SER A 7 -30.33 -9.88 -20.35
C SER A 7 -29.19 -9.94 -21.38
N GLY A 8 -28.93 -8.84 -22.10
CA GLY A 8 -27.89 -8.75 -23.12
C GLY A 8 -26.46 -8.79 -22.60
N GLU A 9 -25.48 -8.64 -23.50
CA GLU A 9 -24.07 -8.50 -23.09
C GLU A 9 -23.84 -7.19 -22.32
N TRP A 10 -23.04 -7.25 -21.27
CA TRP A 10 -22.58 -6.07 -20.53
C TRP A 10 -21.86 -5.08 -21.46
N LYS A 11 -22.27 -3.82 -21.40
CA LYS A 11 -21.52 -2.69 -21.94
C LYS A 11 -20.68 -2.09 -20.83
N SER A 12 -19.56 -1.47 -21.21
CA SER A 12 -18.64 -0.85 -20.24
C SER A 12 -17.91 0.34 -20.83
N ASP A 13 -17.62 1.32 -19.99
CA ASP A 13 -16.70 2.42 -20.27
C ASP A 13 -15.67 2.58 -19.13
N GLU A 14 -15.00 3.72 -19.02
CA GLU A 14 -14.02 3.97 -17.94
C GLU A 14 -14.66 4.09 -16.55
N LYS A 15 -15.93 4.50 -16.46
CA LYS A 15 -16.62 4.79 -15.20
C LYS A 15 -17.33 3.56 -14.64
N GLY A 16 -17.91 2.75 -15.51
CA GLY A 16 -18.70 1.61 -15.06
C GLY A 16 -19.18 0.71 -16.19
N HIS A 17 -20.18 -0.09 -15.87
CA HIS A 17 -20.82 -1.01 -16.79
C HIS A 17 -22.34 -0.95 -16.65
N TRP A 18 -23.05 -1.27 -17.73
CA TRP A 18 -24.51 -1.24 -17.81
C TRP A 18 -24.99 -2.29 -18.81
N HIS A 19 -26.25 -2.69 -18.71
CA HIS A 19 -26.96 -3.36 -19.79
C HIS A 19 -27.71 -2.33 -20.63
N GLU A 20 -27.76 -2.56 -21.93
CA GLU A 20 -28.46 -1.70 -22.87
C GLU A 20 -29.65 -2.46 -23.43
N CYS A 21 -30.86 -1.90 -23.28
CA CYS A 21 -32.06 -2.47 -23.86
C CYS A 21 -31.96 -2.40 -25.38
N PRO A 22 -32.09 -3.53 -26.10
CA PRO A 22 -31.88 -3.57 -27.54
C PRO A 22 -32.97 -2.86 -28.35
N GLU A 23 -34.15 -2.63 -27.77
CA GLU A 23 -35.30 -2.03 -28.47
C GLU A 23 -35.25 -0.50 -28.52
N ASP A 24 -34.73 0.14 -27.48
CA ASP A 24 -34.74 1.60 -27.31
C ASP A 24 -33.38 2.21 -26.91
N GLY A 25 -32.40 1.39 -26.56
CA GLY A 25 -31.08 1.83 -26.12
C GLY A 25 -31.04 2.37 -24.69
N GLU A 26 -32.10 2.16 -23.90
CA GLU A 26 -32.09 2.58 -22.50
C GLU A 26 -31.06 1.78 -21.69
N ARG A 27 -30.37 2.46 -20.77
CA ARG A 27 -29.37 1.84 -19.88
C ARG A 27 -30.04 1.37 -18.60
N GLY A 28 -29.80 0.10 -18.24
CA GLY A 28 -30.20 -0.53 -17.00
C GLY A 28 -29.02 -1.18 -16.29
N ASP A 29 -29.23 -1.60 -15.04
CA ASP A 29 -28.24 -2.27 -14.19
C ASP A 29 -26.88 -1.56 -14.11
N GLU A 30 -26.88 -0.22 -14.16
CA GLU A 30 -25.65 0.56 -14.15
C GLU A 30 -24.92 0.44 -12.80
N ALA A 31 -23.63 0.11 -12.86
CA ALA A 31 -22.76 -0.02 -11.70
C ALA A 31 -21.33 0.42 -12.02
N GLU A 32 -20.62 0.90 -10.98
CA GLU A 32 -19.19 1.15 -11.07
C GLU A 32 -18.41 -0.17 -11.17
N HIS A 33 -17.18 -0.11 -11.69
CA HIS A 33 -16.33 -1.29 -11.81
C HIS A 33 -15.87 -1.85 -10.47
N ASP A 34 -16.04 -3.16 -10.29
CA ASP A 34 -15.41 -3.92 -9.21
C ASP A 34 -14.17 -4.66 -9.75
N PHE A 35 -13.00 -4.06 -9.56
CA PHE A 35 -11.73 -4.54 -10.11
C PHE A 35 -11.00 -5.53 -9.21
N GLU A 36 -10.55 -6.65 -9.79
CA GLU A 36 -9.44 -7.45 -9.24
C GLU A 36 -8.11 -6.94 -9.75
N TRP A 37 -7.24 -6.56 -8.83
CA TRP A 37 -5.92 -6.01 -9.14
C TRP A 37 -4.85 -7.10 -9.10
N THR A 38 -4.04 -7.14 -10.16
CA THR A 38 -2.85 -8.01 -10.25
C THR A 38 -1.63 -7.15 -10.54
N THR A 39 -0.58 -7.29 -9.73
CA THR A 39 0.69 -6.62 -9.94
C THR A 39 1.38 -7.15 -11.21
N ILE A 40 1.61 -6.24 -12.16
CA ILE A 40 2.41 -6.52 -13.36
C ILE A 40 3.89 -6.28 -13.04
N THR A 41 4.17 -5.11 -12.47
CA THR A 41 5.52 -4.66 -12.14
C THR A 41 5.53 -4.20 -10.68
N ALA A 42 6.34 -4.84 -9.84
CA ALA A 42 6.47 -4.42 -8.45
C ALA A 42 7.23 -3.08 -8.34
N PRO A 43 6.78 -2.13 -7.52
CA PRO A 43 7.54 -0.91 -7.26
C PRO A 43 8.88 -1.26 -6.62
N THR A 44 9.93 -0.52 -7.00
CA THR A 44 11.25 -0.60 -6.34
C THR A 44 11.44 0.59 -5.40
N ARG A 45 12.63 0.81 -4.86
CA ARG A 45 12.92 2.01 -4.07
C ARG A 45 13.00 3.30 -4.88
N LYS A 46 13.10 3.20 -6.21
CA LYS A 46 13.39 4.34 -7.10
C LYS A 46 12.41 4.45 -8.27
N THR A 47 11.62 3.42 -8.51
CA THR A 47 10.72 3.33 -9.65
C THR A 47 9.37 2.86 -9.16
N SER A 48 8.31 3.50 -9.65
CA SER A 48 6.94 3.05 -9.46
C SER A 48 6.72 1.65 -10.04
N GLY A 49 5.64 1.04 -9.58
CA GLY A 49 5.14 -0.23 -10.10
C GLY A 49 3.87 -0.01 -10.91
N GLU A 50 3.30 -1.10 -11.40
CA GLU A 50 2.05 -1.10 -12.17
C GLU A 50 1.17 -2.28 -11.77
N GLU A 51 -0.13 -2.04 -11.68
CA GLU A 51 -1.15 -3.07 -11.51
C GLU A 51 -2.16 -3.02 -12.66
N ARG A 52 -2.61 -4.20 -13.08
CA ARG A 52 -3.75 -4.37 -13.97
C ARG A 52 -4.99 -4.67 -13.14
N GLY A 53 -6.05 -3.88 -13.34
CA GLY A 53 -7.38 -4.14 -12.82
C GLY A 53 -8.22 -4.83 -13.88
N VAL A 54 -8.89 -5.92 -13.55
CA VAL A 54 -9.91 -6.55 -14.40
C VAL A 54 -11.24 -6.55 -13.66
N CYS A 55 -12.27 -5.95 -14.26
CA CYS A 55 -13.60 -5.91 -13.66
C CYS A 55 -14.19 -7.31 -13.62
N LYS A 56 -14.62 -7.78 -12.44
CA LYS A 56 -15.15 -9.14 -12.25
C LYS A 56 -16.47 -9.39 -13.00
N VAL A 57 -17.20 -8.31 -13.31
CA VAL A 57 -18.55 -8.37 -13.89
C VAL A 57 -18.48 -8.32 -15.41
N CYS A 58 -17.92 -7.25 -15.97
CA CYS A 58 -17.91 -7.00 -17.41
C CYS A 58 -16.56 -7.30 -18.10
N GLY A 59 -15.51 -7.61 -17.34
CA GLY A 59 -14.18 -7.89 -17.90
C GLY A 59 -13.39 -6.67 -18.38
N TYR A 60 -13.90 -5.44 -18.17
CA TYR A 60 -13.17 -4.21 -18.49
C TYR A 60 -11.80 -4.19 -17.81
N GLN A 61 -10.77 -3.78 -18.55
CA GLN A 61 -9.39 -3.77 -18.08
C GLN A 61 -8.86 -2.34 -17.95
N THR A 62 -8.12 -2.10 -16.88
CA THR A 62 -7.43 -0.83 -16.64
C THR A 62 -6.04 -1.06 -16.06
N ILE A 63 -5.17 -0.05 -16.14
CA ILE A 63 -3.83 -0.05 -15.55
C ILE A 63 -3.73 1.15 -14.62
N ARG A 64 -3.15 0.95 -13.43
CA ARG A 64 -2.80 2.03 -12.52
C ARG A 64 -1.34 1.95 -12.09
N GLU A 65 -0.76 3.10 -11.83
CA GLU A 65 0.58 3.23 -11.27
C GLU A 65 0.55 2.98 -9.75
N LEU A 66 1.50 2.19 -9.26
CA LEU A 66 1.76 2.03 -7.82
C LEU A 66 2.89 2.96 -7.38
N PRO A 67 2.68 3.76 -6.32
CA PRO A 67 3.74 4.61 -5.81
C PRO A 67 4.90 3.76 -5.28
N TYR A 68 6.13 4.29 -5.41
CA TYR A 68 7.28 3.72 -4.73
C TYR A 68 7.47 4.37 -3.35
N SER A 69 7.89 3.58 -2.35
CA SER A 69 8.34 4.13 -1.08
C SER A 69 9.84 4.40 -1.15
N ALA A 70 10.20 5.69 -1.09
CA ALA A 70 11.58 6.16 -0.98
C ALA A 70 12.13 6.05 0.45
N ASP A 71 11.32 5.55 1.39
CA ASP A 71 11.50 5.90 2.80
C ASP A 71 12.54 4.99 3.46
N GLY A 72 13.74 5.54 3.64
CA GLY A 72 14.81 4.94 4.45
C GLY A 72 14.45 4.72 5.94
N LYS A 73 13.19 4.94 6.34
CA LYS A 73 12.67 4.67 7.69
C LYS A 73 12.38 3.19 7.91
N ASP A 74 12.12 2.44 6.85
CA ASP A 74 11.77 1.02 6.91
C ASP A 74 13.01 0.14 7.17
N ILE A 75 14.17 0.54 6.66
CA ILE A 75 15.44 -0.19 6.85
C ILE A 75 15.94 -0.12 8.30
N ILE A 76 15.73 1.00 8.99
CA ILE A 76 16.16 1.17 10.40
C ILE A 76 15.29 0.34 11.36
N ASN A 77 13.99 0.20 11.05
CA ASN A 77 13.04 -0.54 11.89
C ASN A 77 12.93 -2.04 11.55
N ARG A 78 13.33 -2.46 10.34
CA ARG A 78 13.21 -3.85 9.88
C ARG A 78 14.48 -4.69 10.07
N ILE A 79 15.61 -4.09 10.43
CA ILE A 79 16.85 -4.81 10.77
C ILE A 79 16.96 -4.90 12.30
N PRO A 80 16.60 -6.05 12.92
CA PRO A 80 16.66 -6.23 14.37
C PRO A 80 18.08 -6.14 14.95
N LEU A 81 19.11 -6.11 14.09
CA LEU A 81 20.53 -6.00 14.44
C LEU A 81 21.03 -4.55 14.60
N ILE A 82 20.29 -3.53 14.16
CA ILE A 82 20.75 -2.13 14.30
C ILE A 82 20.71 -1.70 15.76
N TYR A 83 19.62 -2.01 16.48
CA TYR A 83 19.48 -1.70 17.90
C TYR A 83 20.60 -2.26 18.79
N PRO A 84 21.01 -3.54 18.67
CA PRO A 84 22.13 -4.04 19.45
C PRO A 84 23.48 -3.42 19.03
N LEU A 85 23.68 -3.05 17.76
CA LEU A 85 24.97 -2.50 17.31
C LEU A 85 25.20 -1.04 17.73
N VAL A 86 24.16 -0.21 17.80
CA VAL A 86 24.30 1.21 18.14
C VAL A 86 23.82 1.51 19.57
N GLY A 87 22.78 0.80 20.02
CA GLY A 87 22.19 0.98 21.36
C GLY A 87 23.03 0.39 22.48
N ILE A 88 23.62 -0.81 22.30
CA ILE A 88 24.44 -1.44 23.35
C ILE A 88 25.70 -0.61 23.65
N PRO A 89 26.50 -0.15 22.66
CA PRO A 89 27.64 0.71 22.97
C PRO A 89 27.25 2.02 23.68
N ALA A 90 26.13 2.65 23.29
CA ALA A 90 25.64 3.86 23.95
C ALA A 90 25.21 3.62 25.40
N LEU A 91 24.55 2.49 25.67
CA LEU A 91 24.15 2.10 27.04
C LEU A 91 25.36 1.73 27.91
N ILE A 92 26.37 1.06 27.34
CA ILE A 92 27.63 0.75 28.03
C ILE A 92 28.36 2.04 28.39
N LEU A 93 28.48 2.98 27.46
CA LEU A 93 29.11 4.28 27.72
C LEU A 93 28.36 5.06 28.80
N LEU A 94 27.02 5.10 28.75
CA LEU A 94 26.21 5.73 29.78
C LEU A 94 26.42 5.07 31.15
N PHE A 95 26.47 3.74 31.20
CA PHE A 95 26.70 2.99 32.43
C PHE A 95 28.08 3.29 33.03
N VAL A 96 29.14 3.33 32.20
CA VAL A 96 30.50 3.69 32.64
C VAL A 96 30.51 5.13 33.19
N VAL A 97 29.89 6.08 32.49
CA VAL A 97 29.80 7.47 32.96
C VAL A 97 29.05 7.56 34.30
N LEU A 98 27.96 6.82 34.48
CA LEU A 98 27.22 6.77 35.73
C LEU A 98 28.03 6.13 36.88
N GLN A 99 28.81 5.09 36.58
CA GLN A 99 29.72 4.49 37.55
C GLN A 99 30.79 5.49 37.99
N GLU A 100 31.44 6.20 37.07
CA GLU A 100 32.45 7.22 37.39
C GLU A 100 31.87 8.35 38.23
N ILE A 101 30.67 8.83 37.90
CA ILE A 101 29.97 9.85 38.70
C ILE A 101 29.66 9.33 40.11
N SER A 102 29.26 8.06 40.25
CA SER A 102 29.00 7.45 41.55
C SER A 102 30.27 7.32 42.42
N VAL A 103 31.40 6.99 41.79
CA VAL A 103 32.72 6.87 42.43
C VAL A 103 33.21 8.24 42.89
N VAL A 104 33.07 9.27 42.04
CA VAL A 104 33.40 10.65 42.39
C VAL A 104 32.54 11.17 43.54
N ARG A 105 31.23 10.87 43.56
CA ARG A 105 30.34 11.22 44.68
C ARG A 105 30.74 10.56 46.00
N ARG A 106 31.10 9.26 45.98
CA ARG A 106 31.58 8.56 47.18
C ARG A 106 32.90 9.11 47.72
N ARG A 107 33.81 9.55 46.84
CA ARG A 107 35.09 10.16 47.26
C ARG A 107 34.94 11.55 47.87
N LYS A 108 33.93 12.34 47.46
CA LYS A 108 33.65 13.67 48.05
C LYS A 108 32.87 13.61 49.37
N GLY A 109 32.16 12.51 49.65
CA GLY A 109 31.38 12.32 50.88
C GLY A 109 32.13 11.64 52.01
N LYS A 110 33.43 11.39 51.86
CA LYS A 110 34.34 10.79 52.84
C LYS A 110 35.45 11.79 53.15
#